data_AF-A0A6N0M253-F1
#
_entry.id   AF-A0A6N0M253-F1
#
_cell.length_a   1.000
_cell.length_b   1.000
_cell.length_c   1.000
_cell.angle_alpha   90.00
_cell.angle_beta   90.00
_cell.angle_gamma   90.00
#
_symmetry.space_group_name_H-M   'P 1'
#
loop_
_entity.id
_entity.type
_entity.pdbx_description
1 polymer ?
#
loop_
_entity_poly.entity_id
_entity_poly.type
_entity_poly.pdbx_seq_one_letter_code
_entity_poly.pdbx_strand_id
1 'polypeptide(L)'
;MPSTNGNGNGKATKELSEQVVSLVQQQVKEATSQVKQPAKEVAPQVQPQAKEVAPQVAKEVAPQVQPQTKEVAPQVQLQAKEIASYIQERAAEVTKLIQERCLWQFHSRAWDREENINGVLNKTAQILTGEKVVLETLIDRGFYADAKILSADLEIRFAWLNSMENSQKKAVLEAVKGMLVDIVITKSKNGELHYSLY
;
A
#
# COMPACT_ATOMS: atom_id res chain seq x y z
N MET A 1 4.11 -43.18 4.77
CA MET A 1 4.34 -42.07 5.73
C MET A 1 5.82 -41.70 5.65
N PRO A 2 6.14 -40.47 5.22
CA PRO A 2 6.94 -39.63 6.09
C PRO A 2 6.34 -38.23 6.28
N SER A 3 6.47 -37.75 7.50
CA SER A 3 6.11 -36.42 7.99
C SER A 3 7.25 -35.45 7.67
N THR A 4 6.97 -34.25 7.13
CA THR A 4 7.81 -33.06 7.35
C THR A 4 7.00 -31.75 7.30
N ASN A 5 7.08 -31.04 8.43
CA ASN A 5 7.15 -29.59 8.61
C ASN A 5 6.19 -28.65 7.88
N GLY A 6 5.14 -28.26 8.60
CA GLY A 6 4.60 -26.91 8.51
C GLY A 6 5.50 -25.93 9.27
N ASN A 7 6.17 -25.02 8.54
CA ASN A 7 6.72 -23.80 9.14
C ASN A 7 6.93 -22.63 8.14
N GLY A 8 6.22 -22.60 7.00
CA GLY A 8 6.37 -21.54 5.99
C GLY A 8 5.49 -20.31 6.20
N ASN A 9 4.45 -20.40 7.03
CA ASN A 9 3.28 -19.52 6.92
C ASN A 9 3.35 -18.22 7.74
N GLY A 10 4.30 -18.12 8.69
CA GLY A 10 4.54 -16.90 9.47
C GLY A 10 5.54 -15.94 8.83
N LYS A 11 6.23 -16.37 7.77
CA LYS A 11 7.31 -15.59 7.14
C LYS A 11 6.79 -14.71 6.00
N ALA A 12 5.96 -15.24 5.10
CA ALA A 12 5.44 -14.50 3.95
C ALA A 12 4.45 -13.38 4.32
N THR A 13 3.57 -13.63 5.30
CA THR A 13 2.64 -12.61 5.84
C THR A 13 3.38 -11.52 6.60
N LYS A 14 4.48 -11.88 7.28
CA LYS A 14 5.37 -10.94 7.94
C LYS A 14 6.16 -10.10 6.92
N GLU A 15 6.71 -10.72 5.88
CA GLU A 15 7.44 -10.04 4.80
C GLU A 15 6.55 -9.05 4.04
N LEU A 16 5.30 -9.40 3.73
CA LEU A 16 4.33 -8.48 3.12
C LEU A 16 3.98 -7.32 4.06
N SER A 17 3.80 -7.58 5.36
CA SER A 17 3.56 -6.53 6.35
C SER A 17 4.77 -5.60 6.51
N GLU A 18 5.99 -6.13 6.45
CA GLU A 18 7.24 -5.37 6.55
C GLU A 18 7.48 -4.51 5.30
N GLN A 19 7.14 -5.02 4.11
CA GLN A 19 7.21 -4.26 2.86
C GLN A 19 6.21 -3.09 2.84
N VAL A 20 4.97 -3.31 3.30
CA VAL A 20 3.97 -2.23 3.40
C VAL A 20 4.40 -1.18 4.42
N VAL A 21 4.95 -1.59 5.58
CA VAL A 21 5.48 -0.68 6.58
C VAL A 21 6.67 0.13 6.05
N SER A 22 7.56 -0.50 5.28
CA SER A 22 8.71 0.18 4.67
C SER A 22 8.28 1.24 3.66
N LEU A 23 7.29 0.93 2.81
CA LEU A 23 6.74 1.85 1.82
C LEU A 23 6.08 3.08 2.48
N VAL A 24 5.30 2.86 3.54
CA VAL A 24 4.67 3.94 4.32
C VAL A 24 5.73 4.81 5.01
N GLN A 25 6.78 4.21 5.59
CA GLN A 25 7.86 4.97 6.23
C GLN A 25 8.66 5.81 5.22
N GLN A 26 8.86 5.32 4.01
CA GLN A 26 9.54 6.07 2.94
C GLN A 26 8.70 7.27 2.51
N GLN A 27 7.40 7.10 2.32
CA GLN A 27 6.48 8.19 1.97
C GLN A 27 6.38 9.26 3.09
N VAL A 28 6.42 8.84 4.36
CA VAL A 28 6.45 9.77 5.51
C VAL A 28 7.76 10.58 5.53
N LYS A 29 8.91 9.97 5.21
CA LYS A 29 10.20 10.69 5.14
C LYS A 29 10.22 11.71 3.99
N GLU A 30 9.64 11.38 2.85
CA GLU A 30 9.49 12.32 1.73
C GLU A 30 8.56 13.48 2.09
N ALA A 31 7.41 13.21 2.70
CA ALA A 31 6.48 14.24 3.16
C ALA A 31 7.12 15.16 4.22
N THR A 32 7.91 14.61 5.14
CA THR A 32 8.62 15.38 6.18
C THR A 32 9.74 16.24 5.58
N SER A 33 10.33 15.82 4.46
CA SER A 33 11.36 16.57 3.76
C SER A 33 10.78 17.71 2.91
N GLN A 34 9.60 17.52 2.31
CA GLN A 34 8.90 18.55 1.53
C GLN A 34 8.34 19.69 2.40
N VAL A 35 7.94 19.41 3.65
CA VAL A 35 7.52 20.44 4.62
C VAL A 35 8.70 21.34 5.07
N LYS A 36 9.95 20.95 4.81
CA LYS A 36 11.17 21.66 5.24
C LYS A 36 11.81 22.57 4.19
N GLN A 37 11.24 22.69 2.99
CA GLN A 37 11.66 23.66 1.99
C GLN A 37 10.52 24.65 1.74
N PRO A 38 10.44 25.72 2.57
CA PRO A 38 10.95 26.99 2.07
C PRO A 38 11.64 27.78 3.19
N ALA A 39 12.97 27.74 3.23
CA ALA A 39 13.76 28.70 4.00
C ALA A 39 15.12 28.89 3.33
N LYS A 40 15.14 29.13 2.01
CA LYS A 40 16.39 29.51 1.34
C LYS A 40 16.18 30.23 0.01
N GLU A 41 15.26 31.18 -0.05
CA GLU A 41 15.26 32.12 -1.18
C GLU A 41 14.56 33.44 -0.84
N VAL A 42 15.16 34.30 0.00
CA VAL A 42 15.14 35.77 -0.16
C VAL A 42 16.40 36.35 0.51
N ALA A 43 17.34 36.73 -0.35
CA ALA A 43 18.29 37.85 -0.30
C ALA A 43 19.32 38.05 0.85
N PRO A 44 20.51 38.60 0.51
CA PRO A 44 21.70 38.70 1.36
C PRO A 44 21.84 40.10 2.00
N GLN A 45 22.62 40.22 3.08
CA GLN A 45 23.60 41.28 3.37
C GLN A 45 23.76 41.61 4.87
N VAL A 46 25.02 41.87 5.19
CA VAL A 46 25.63 42.62 6.31
C VAL A 46 25.86 41.89 7.65
N GLN A 47 27.13 42.02 8.05
CA GLN A 47 27.89 41.42 9.13
C GLN A 47 27.93 42.36 10.37
N PRO A 48 28.65 42.06 11.48
CA PRO A 48 28.08 42.00 12.85
C PRO A 48 28.68 43.02 13.83
N GLN A 49 27.99 43.41 14.91
CA GLN A 49 28.62 44.09 16.05
C GLN A 49 28.03 43.72 17.42
N ALA A 50 28.93 43.68 18.39
CA ALA A 50 28.85 43.04 19.69
C ALA A 50 28.34 43.97 20.81
N LYS A 51 28.03 43.31 21.95
CA LYS A 51 28.23 43.75 23.35
C LYS A 51 27.26 44.80 23.91
N GLU A 52 26.36 44.34 24.79
CA GLU A 52 26.26 44.79 26.20
C GLU A 52 25.30 43.86 26.99
N VAL A 53 25.81 43.07 27.95
CA VAL A 53 25.64 43.22 29.41
C VAL A 53 24.22 42.89 29.92
N ALA A 54 24.09 41.68 30.48
CA ALA A 54 23.01 41.23 31.37
C ALA A 54 23.14 41.91 32.77
N PRO A 55 22.17 41.89 33.73
CA PRO A 55 21.02 40.96 33.87
C PRO A 55 19.70 41.59 34.43
N GLN A 56 18.68 40.73 34.60
CA GLN A 56 17.40 40.92 35.33
C GLN A 56 16.16 41.30 34.49
N VAL A 57 15.45 40.29 33.95
CA VAL A 57 14.13 39.83 34.43
C VAL A 57 13.94 38.42 33.89
N ALA A 58 13.89 37.44 34.80
CA ALA A 58 13.41 36.11 34.48
C ALA A 58 11.88 36.18 34.33
N LYS A 59 11.37 36.14 33.09
CA LYS A 59 10.08 35.53 32.69
C LYS A 59 9.79 35.87 31.22
N GLU A 60 9.22 34.88 30.55
CA GLU A 60 8.68 34.89 29.18
C GLU A 60 9.66 34.60 28.03
N VAL A 61 9.34 33.50 27.34
CA VAL A 61 9.81 33.07 26.03
C VAL A 61 11.19 32.40 25.94
N ALA A 62 11.49 31.50 26.87
CA ALA A 62 12.45 30.41 26.65
C ALA A 62 11.97 29.12 27.34
N PRO A 63 10.82 28.58 26.92
CA PRO A 63 10.85 27.18 26.48
C PRO A 63 9.75 26.88 25.44
N GLN A 64 9.95 27.17 24.14
CA GLN A 64 8.94 26.84 23.13
C GLN A 64 9.47 26.16 21.85
N VAL A 65 10.65 25.53 21.88
CA VAL A 65 11.16 24.80 20.68
C VAL A 65 11.70 23.39 20.99
N GLN A 66 11.39 22.76 22.13
CA GLN A 66 11.98 21.43 22.42
C GLN A 66 11.09 20.26 22.90
N PRO A 67 9.80 20.34 23.27
CA PRO A 67 9.11 19.12 23.71
C PRO A 67 8.35 18.34 22.62
N GLN A 68 8.33 18.74 21.35
CA GLN A 68 7.43 18.09 20.36
C GLN A 68 8.03 16.93 19.54
N THR A 69 9.28 16.52 19.75
CA THR A 69 9.89 15.43 18.97
C THR A 69 10.05 14.10 19.69
N LYS A 70 9.71 14.01 21.00
CA LYS A 70 9.82 12.75 21.76
C LYS A 70 8.51 11.97 21.95
N GLU A 71 7.36 12.58 21.68
CA GLU A 71 6.03 11.95 21.85
C GLU A 71 5.37 11.50 20.52
N VAL A 72 5.88 11.97 19.38
CA VAL A 72 5.30 11.68 18.05
C VAL A 72 5.67 10.28 17.56
N ALA A 73 6.80 9.70 17.99
CA ALA A 73 7.26 8.41 17.49
C ALA A 73 6.35 7.22 17.87
N PRO A 74 5.84 7.10 19.11
CA PRO A 74 4.89 6.03 19.47
C PRO A 74 3.50 6.23 18.84
N GLN A 75 3.02 7.48 18.73
CA GLN A 75 1.70 7.77 18.13
C GLN A 75 1.67 7.48 16.63
N VAL A 76 2.71 7.88 15.88
CA VAL A 76 2.79 7.59 14.44
C VAL A 76 2.93 6.08 14.18
N GLN A 77 3.57 5.32 15.08
CA GLN A 77 3.62 3.86 14.97
C GLN A 77 2.27 3.18 15.22
N LEU A 78 1.48 3.66 16.19
CA LEU A 78 0.14 3.14 16.46
C LEU A 78 -0.81 3.42 15.29
N GLN A 79 -0.79 4.65 14.76
CA GLN A 79 -1.59 5.03 13.60
C GLN A 79 -1.22 4.22 12.35
N ALA A 80 0.07 3.97 12.10
CA ALA A 80 0.50 3.12 10.99
C ALA A 80 0.00 1.67 11.12
N LYS A 81 -0.03 1.12 12.34
CA LYS A 81 -0.55 -0.23 12.60
C LYS A 81 -2.06 -0.31 12.38
N GLU A 82 -2.80 0.69 12.80
CA GLU A 82 -4.25 0.78 12.58
C GLU A 82 -4.59 0.87 11.09
N ILE A 83 -3.88 1.73 10.35
CA ILE A 83 -4.03 1.85 8.90
C ILE A 83 -3.70 0.51 8.22
N ALA A 84 -2.61 -0.16 8.62
CA ALA A 84 -2.26 -1.47 8.07
C ALA A 84 -3.35 -2.52 8.34
N SER A 85 -3.89 -2.58 9.57
CA SER A 85 -5.02 -3.47 9.90
C SER A 85 -6.23 -3.18 9.03
N TYR A 86 -6.59 -1.90 8.90
CA TYR A 86 -7.71 -1.46 8.07
C TYR A 86 -7.53 -1.90 6.61
N ILE A 87 -6.37 -1.68 6.00
CA ILE A 87 -6.09 -2.12 4.63
C ILE A 87 -6.22 -3.64 4.49
N GLN A 88 -5.73 -4.41 5.46
CA GLN A 88 -5.83 -5.88 5.42
C GLN A 88 -7.29 -6.36 5.53
N GLU A 89 -8.10 -5.74 6.38
CA GLU A 89 -9.53 -6.05 6.50
C GLU A 89 -10.27 -5.76 5.19
N ARG A 90 -10.04 -4.58 4.59
CA ARG A 90 -10.63 -4.23 3.29
C ARG A 90 -10.17 -5.16 2.17
N ALA A 91 -8.90 -5.53 2.17
CA ALA A 91 -8.36 -6.49 1.21
C ALA A 91 -9.00 -7.88 1.36
N ALA A 92 -9.29 -8.33 2.58
CA ALA A 92 -9.99 -9.58 2.80
C ALA A 92 -11.44 -9.54 2.27
N GLU A 93 -12.17 -8.43 2.47
CA GLU A 93 -13.51 -8.22 1.90
C GLU A 93 -13.50 -8.29 0.37
N VAL A 94 -12.56 -7.59 -0.27
CA VAL A 94 -12.39 -7.59 -1.73
C VAL A 94 -11.98 -8.97 -2.25
N THR A 95 -11.05 -9.64 -1.57
CA THR A 95 -10.59 -10.99 -1.92
C THR A 95 -11.75 -11.98 -1.89
N LYS A 96 -12.62 -11.90 -0.88
CA LYS A 96 -13.83 -12.73 -0.78
C LYS A 96 -14.76 -12.49 -1.96
N LEU A 97 -15.02 -11.24 -2.32
CA LEU A 97 -15.86 -10.91 -3.48
C LEU A 97 -15.29 -11.53 -4.78
N ILE A 98 -13.98 -11.40 -5.00
CA ILE A 98 -13.31 -11.96 -6.17
C ILE A 98 -13.44 -13.48 -6.20
N GLN A 99 -13.22 -14.17 -5.07
CA GLN A 99 -13.38 -15.62 -4.99
C GLN A 99 -14.82 -16.07 -5.32
N GLU A 100 -15.83 -15.28 -4.97
CA GLU A 100 -17.24 -15.60 -5.21
C GLU A 100 -17.70 -15.29 -6.64
N ARG A 101 -17.06 -14.35 -7.36
CA ARG A 101 -17.61 -13.79 -8.61
C ARG A 101 -16.68 -13.89 -9.82
N CYS A 102 -15.38 -13.94 -9.62
CA CYS A 102 -14.40 -13.92 -10.70
C CYS A 102 -13.92 -15.35 -11.02
N LEU A 103 -13.61 -15.61 -12.29
CA LEU A 103 -13.07 -16.89 -12.75
C LEU A 103 -11.63 -16.80 -13.28
N TRP A 104 -11.18 -15.59 -13.64
CA TRP A 104 -9.84 -15.36 -14.21
C TRP A 104 -8.70 -15.79 -13.27
N GLN A 105 -8.91 -15.81 -11.95
CA GLN A 105 -7.94 -16.30 -10.96
C GLN A 105 -7.85 -17.83 -10.88
N PHE A 106 -8.71 -18.57 -11.58
CA PHE A 106 -8.77 -20.03 -11.56
C PHE A 106 -8.33 -20.69 -12.88
N HIS A 107 -7.56 -19.98 -13.70
CA HIS A 107 -6.96 -20.54 -14.92
C HIS A 107 -6.15 -21.83 -14.68
N SER A 108 -5.89 -22.57 -15.74
CA SER A 108 -5.39 -23.95 -15.67
C SER A 108 -3.95 -24.06 -15.15
N ARG A 109 -3.13 -23.02 -15.30
CA ARG A 109 -1.71 -23.02 -14.93
C ARG A 109 -1.36 -21.87 -13.99
N ALA A 110 -0.32 -22.05 -13.19
CA ALA A 110 0.13 -21.05 -12.22
C ALA A 110 0.52 -19.74 -12.90
N TRP A 111 1.26 -19.80 -14.00
CA TRP A 111 1.67 -18.60 -14.74
C TRP A 111 0.48 -17.83 -15.32
N ASP A 112 -0.55 -18.54 -15.81
CA ASP A 112 -1.78 -17.89 -16.29
C ASP A 112 -2.53 -17.19 -15.14
N ARG A 113 -2.59 -17.85 -13.97
CA ARG A 113 -3.20 -17.25 -12.77
C ARG A 113 -2.44 -16.00 -12.36
N GLU A 114 -1.11 -16.05 -12.30
CA GLU A 114 -0.28 -14.88 -11.97
C GLU A 114 -0.47 -13.75 -12.98
N GLU A 115 -0.46 -14.06 -14.27
CA GLU A 115 -0.65 -13.07 -15.34
C GLU A 115 -2.02 -12.39 -15.22
N ASN A 116 -3.09 -13.18 -15.05
CA ASN A 116 -4.44 -12.66 -14.89
C ASN A 116 -4.61 -11.84 -13.60
N ILE A 117 -4.12 -12.34 -12.45
CA ILE A 117 -4.21 -11.62 -11.18
C ILE A 117 -3.52 -10.25 -11.31
N ASN A 118 -2.30 -10.23 -11.84
CA ASN A 118 -1.56 -8.98 -12.04
C ASN A 118 -2.26 -8.06 -13.03
N GLY A 119 -2.62 -8.58 -14.20
CA GLY A 119 -3.23 -7.82 -15.27
C GLY A 119 -4.54 -7.17 -14.84
N VAL A 120 -5.49 -7.97 -14.35
CA VAL A 120 -6.83 -7.49 -13.98
C VAL A 120 -6.75 -6.52 -12.80
N LEU A 121 -5.99 -6.82 -11.74
CA LEU A 121 -5.90 -5.92 -10.58
C LEU A 121 -5.17 -4.61 -10.89
N ASN A 122 -4.16 -4.62 -11.76
CA ASN A 122 -3.49 -3.39 -12.19
C ASN A 122 -4.44 -2.49 -12.99
N LYS A 123 -5.21 -3.05 -13.95
CA LYS A 123 -6.22 -2.28 -14.68
C LYS A 123 -7.33 -1.77 -13.75
N THR A 124 -7.73 -2.57 -12.76
CA THR A 124 -8.70 -2.18 -11.73
C THR A 124 -8.19 -1.00 -10.90
N ALA A 125 -6.92 -1.03 -10.49
CA ALA A 125 -6.29 0.08 -9.78
C ALA A 125 -6.27 1.35 -10.63
N GLN A 126 -5.95 1.26 -11.92
CA GLN A 126 -5.97 2.40 -12.83
C GLN A 126 -7.38 3.01 -12.94
N ILE A 127 -8.42 2.18 -13.10
CA ILE A 127 -9.82 2.63 -13.18
C ILE A 127 -10.23 3.35 -11.89
N LEU A 128 -10.03 2.71 -10.73
CA LEU A 128 -10.50 3.23 -9.43
C LEU A 128 -9.76 4.49 -8.95
N THR A 129 -8.56 4.74 -9.50
CA THR A 129 -7.75 5.94 -9.19
C THR A 129 -7.86 7.02 -10.26
N GLY A 130 -8.57 6.76 -11.37
CA GLY A 130 -8.73 7.68 -12.49
C GLY A 130 -7.48 7.82 -13.37
N GLU A 131 -6.54 6.88 -13.29
CA GLU A 131 -5.34 6.88 -14.12
C GLU A 131 -5.67 6.46 -15.56
N LYS A 132 -4.86 6.94 -16.52
CA LYS A 132 -5.02 6.55 -17.92
C LYS A 132 -4.74 5.05 -18.08
N VAL A 133 -5.73 4.33 -18.59
CA VAL A 133 -5.58 2.90 -18.93
C VAL A 133 -4.93 2.74 -20.30
N VAL A 134 -3.83 1.96 -20.36
CA VAL A 134 -3.13 1.61 -21.60
C VAL A 134 -3.73 0.33 -22.19
N LEU A 135 -4.08 0.33 -23.49
CA LEU A 135 -4.78 -0.76 -24.19
C LEU A 135 -4.12 -1.11 -25.54
N GLU A 136 -2.80 -1.31 -25.52
CA GLU A 136 -2.00 -1.49 -26.73
C GLU A 136 -2.18 -2.89 -27.33
N THR A 137 -2.21 -3.92 -26.48
CA THR A 137 -2.27 -5.32 -26.90
C THR A 137 -3.68 -5.91 -26.76
N LEU A 138 -3.91 -7.10 -27.35
CA LEU A 138 -5.15 -7.84 -27.13
C LEU A 138 -5.30 -8.30 -25.68
N ILE A 139 -4.19 -8.70 -25.04
CA ILE A 139 -4.21 -9.12 -23.64
C ILE A 139 -4.52 -7.96 -22.70
N ASP A 140 -4.01 -6.74 -22.97
CA ASP A 140 -4.38 -5.54 -22.22
C ASP A 140 -5.90 -5.27 -22.25
N ARG A 141 -6.52 -5.49 -23.41
CA ARG A 141 -7.96 -5.33 -23.59
C ARG A 141 -8.74 -6.41 -22.85
N GLY A 142 -8.21 -7.64 -22.82
CA GLY A 142 -8.75 -8.73 -22.01
C GLY A 142 -8.77 -8.38 -20.53
N PHE A 143 -7.62 -8.01 -19.96
CA PHE A 143 -7.54 -7.58 -18.56
C PHE A 143 -8.44 -6.39 -18.25
N TYR A 144 -8.52 -5.43 -19.17
CA TYR A 144 -9.40 -4.28 -18.99
C TYR A 144 -10.88 -4.65 -18.96
N ALA A 145 -11.31 -5.62 -19.77
CA ALA A 145 -12.70 -6.07 -19.78
C ALA A 145 -13.13 -6.63 -18.42
N ASP A 146 -12.33 -7.53 -17.84
CA ASP A 146 -12.56 -8.07 -16.49
C ASP A 146 -12.46 -6.98 -15.41
N ALA A 147 -11.46 -6.10 -15.52
CA ALA A 147 -11.23 -5.02 -14.57
C ALA A 147 -12.38 -4.01 -14.53
N LYS A 148 -13.03 -3.72 -15.65
CA LYS A 148 -14.22 -2.84 -15.66
C LYS A 148 -15.36 -3.42 -14.84
N ILE A 149 -15.63 -4.73 -15.00
CA ILE A 149 -16.70 -5.42 -14.29
C ILE A 149 -16.37 -5.45 -12.79
N LEU A 150 -15.13 -5.81 -12.44
CA LEU A 150 -14.67 -5.81 -11.06
C LEU A 150 -14.77 -4.42 -10.45
N SER A 151 -14.26 -3.38 -11.11
CA SER A 151 -14.29 -1.99 -10.59
C SER A 151 -15.71 -1.54 -10.30
N ALA A 152 -16.65 -1.80 -11.21
CA ALA A 152 -18.06 -1.45 -11.01
C ALA A 152 -18.68 -2.20 -9.82
N ASP A 153 -18.42 -3.51 -9.68
CA ASP A 153 -18.90 -4.30 -8.54
C ASP A 153 -18.29 -3.79 -7.22
N LEU A 154 -17.03 -3.37 -7.21
CA LEU A 154 -16.36 -2.82 -6.03
C LEU A 154 -16.97 -1.48 -5.60
N GLU A 155 -17.19 -0.56 -6.54
CA GLU A 155 -17.79 0.75 -6.26
C GLU A 155 -19.23 0.63 -5.74
N ILE A 156 -20.00 -0.35 -6.24
CA ILE A 156 -21.38 -0.61 -5.80
C ILE A 156 -21.41 -1.23 -4.40
N ARG A 157 -20.53 -2.20 -4.11
CA ARG A 157 -20.59 -3.00 -2.88
C ARG A 157 -19.86 -2.37 -1.70
N PHE A 158 -18.82 -1.59 -1.98
CA PHE A 158 -17.92 -1.08 -0.96
C PHE A 158 -17.93 0.44 -0.95
N ALA A 159 -18.90 1.02 -0.23
CA ALA A 159 -19.03 2.48 -0.09
C ALA A 159 -17.75 3.14 0.44
N TRP A 160 -16.99 2.44 1.28
CA TRP A 160 -15.72 2.91 1.83
C TRP A 160 -14.66 3.20 0.76
N LEU A 161 -14.76 2.54 -0.41
CA LEU A 161 -13.81 2.70 -1.51
C LEU A 161 -13.84 4.13 -2.07
N ASN A 162 -15.01 4.76 -2.09
CA ASN A 162 -15.21 6.11 -2.61
C ASN A 162 -14.58 7.18 -1.70
N SER A 163 -14.45 6.90 -0.40
CA SER A 163 -13.82 7.79 0.57
C SER A 163 -12.32 7.56 0.76
N MET A 164 -11.76 6.49 0.19
CA MET A 164 -10.33 6.17 0.31
C MET A 164 -9.47 6.99 -0.64
N GLU A 165 -8.29 7.38 -0.17
CA GLU A 165 -7.27 7.97 -1.04
C GLU A 165 -6.75 6.95 -2.07
N ASN A 166 -6.27 7.47 -3.20
CA ASN A 166 -5.74 6.63 -4.28
C ASN A 166 -4.57 5.75 -3.83
N SER A 167 -3.71 6.25 -2.93
CA SER A 167 -2.62 5.49 -2.33
C SER A 167 -3.12 4.26 -1.57
N GLN A 168 -4.19 4.45 -0.78
CA GLN A 168 -4.80 3.39 0.02
C GLN A 168 -5.57 2.39 -0.85
N LYS A 169 -6.28 2.86 -1.89
CA LYS A 169 -6.93 1.97 -2.88
C LYS A 169 -5.92 1.02 -3.51
N LYS A 170 -4.77 1.55 -3.93
CA LYS A 170 -3.66 0.73 -4.47
C LYS A 170 -3.11 -0.25 -3.45
N ALA A 171 -2.93 0.18 -2.20
CA ALA A 171 -2.47 -0.69 -1.12
C ALA A 171 -3.45 -1.85 -0.84
N VAL A 172 -4.76 -1.60 -0.89
CA VAL A 172 -5.77 -2.67 -0.79
C VAL A 172 -5.62 -3.66 -1.93
N LEU A 173 -5.54 -3.20 -3.19
CA LEU A 173 -5.44 -4.09 -4.35
C LEU A 173 -4.13 -4.89 -4.37
N GLU A 174 -3.03 -4.32 -3.89
CA GLU A 174 -1.77 -5.06 -3.75
C GLU A 174 -1.87 -6.14 -2.66
N ALA A 175 -2.52 -5.84 -1.53
CA ALA A 175 -2.79 -6.84 -0.51
C ALA A 175 -3.72 -7.95 -1.04
N VAL A 176 -4.75 -7.61 -1.82
CA VAL A 176 -5.64 -8.57 -2.50
C VAL A 176 -4.86 -9.48 -3.43
N LYS A 177 -3.94 -8.93 -4.25
CA LYS A 177 -3.05 -9.71 -5.11
C LYS A 177 -2.26 -10.74 -4.30
N GLY A 178 -1.63 -10.32 -3.20
CA GLY A 178 -0.91 -11.22 -2.31
C GLY A 178 -1.79 -12.34 -1.75
N MET A 179 -3.01 -12.02 -1.29
CA MET A 179 -3.96 -13.01 -0.79
C MET A 179 -4.41 -13.98 -1.89
N LEU A 180 -4.71 -13.51 -3.10
CA LEU A 180 -5.12 -14.37 -4.22
C LEU A 180 -4.00 -15.32 -4.63
N VAL A 181 -2.77 -14.82 -4.80
CA VAL A 181 -1.62 -15.67 -5.15
C VAL A 181 -1.42 -16.75 -4.08
N ASP A 182 -1.47 -16.38 -2.81
CA ASP A 182 -1.32 -17.32 -1.70
C ASP A 182 -2.40 -18.41 -1.73
N ILE A 183 -3.65 -18.03 -2.00
CA ILE A 183 -4.80 -18.96 -1.99
C ILE A 183 -4.84 -19.84 -3.24
N VAL A 184 -4.75 -19.24 -4.43
CA VAL A 184 -5.04 -19.93 -5.70
C VAL A 184 -3.79 -20.53 -6.35
N ILE A 185 -2.59 -20.18 -5.88
CA ILE A 185 -1.33 -20.73 -6.38
C ILE A 185 -0.55 -21.39 -5.24
N THR A 186 -0.07 -20.62 -4.25
CA THR A 186 0.91 -21.11 -3.26
C THR A 186 0.35 -22.23 -2.37
N LYS A 187 -0.88 -22.08 -1.87
CA LYS A 187 -1.54 -23.06 -0.98
C LYS A 187 -2.50 -23.98 -1.71
N SER A 188 -2.72 -23.75 -3.01
CA SER A 188 -3.55 -24.60 -3.84
C SER A 188 -3.02 -26.04 -3.84
N LYS A 189 -3.95 -26.99 -3.77
CA LYS A 189 -3.63 -28.43 -3.87
C LYS A 189 -3.84 -28.99 -5.28
N ASN A 190 -4.14 -28.12 -6.24
CA ASN A 190 -4.26 -28.53 -7.64
C ASN A 190 -2.87 -28.89 -8.19
N GLY A 191 -2.61 -30.19 -8.38
CA GLY A 191 -1.35 -30.71 -8.90
C GLY A 191 -1.07 -30.37 -10.37
N GLU A 192 -2.08 -29.95 -11.12
CA GLU A 192 -1.96 -29.60 -12.55
C GLU A 192 -1.39 -28.20 -12.78
N LEU A 193 -1.30 -27.36 -11.75
CA LEU A 193 -0.91 -25.94 -11.90
C LEU A 193 0.48 -25.74 -12.48
N HIS A 194 1.37 -26.71 -12.31
CA HIS A 194 2.77 -26.61 -12.71
C HIS A 194 3.11 -27.55 -13.87
N TYR A 195 2.09 -28.11 -14.54
CA TYR A 195 2.30 -28.95 -15.71
C TYR A 195 2.64 -28.08 -16.93
N SER A 196 3.79 -28.33 -17.56
CA SER A 196 4.26 -27.55 -18.71
C SER A 196 3.36 -27.65 -19.95
N LEU A 197 2.60 -28.74 -20.08
CA LEU A 197 1.67 -28.96 -21.18
C LEU A 197 0.27 -28.48 -20.78
N TYR A 198 -0.49 -27.94 -21.74
CA TYR A 198 -1.91 -27.62 -21.57
C TYR A 198 -2.80 -28.85 -21.71
#